data_AF-K6Y274-F1
#
_entry.id   AF-K6Y274-F1
#
_cell.length_a   1.000
_cell.length_b   1.000
_cell.length_c   1.000
_cell.angle_alpha   90.00
_cell.angle_beta   90.00
_cell.angle_gamma   90.00
#
_symmetry.space_group_name_H-M   'P 1'
#
loop_
_entity.id
_entity.type
_entity.pdbx_description
1 polymer ?
#
loop_
_entity_poly.entity_id
_entity_poly.type
_entity_poly.pdbx_seq_one_letter_code
_entity_poly.pdbx_strand_id
1 'polypeptide(L)'
;MPQISALETNRDRYITIMTDTLDLTIDLVGGDVVRADLVKYPITQGENDSYQLLKPDIERLHIAQSGLVGKSGPDANPKGRPLYSTSKNDFILEGDTLSVPLTWSSAEGLSVTKTFVFKRDHHVVEVNYDIKNNTNAPAIMAQFAQLKQTTLDQPGGSMFMPIYRGGAYSTKDDKYDKFPFGDFQDDKLNVVTIGGWTGMIEHYFVTAWVPPQEQTNTITSRIVNSNFAIIGYTGQPVTIAVNGESTISSQLYMGPKTQSVLAALAPGLDLTVDYGFLFMISQPLFSLLMWIQSIVINWGLAIICVTIVVKGAMYWLTKKQYESMAKMRNLQPKMAQLKERFGDDRQKLSQAMMEMYKKEKVNPMGGCFPLLLQMPIFLALYWVLLESVELRHADFIFWITDLSVADPYYVLPILTGASMFLLQRLQPMTITDPLQQKIMTYMPVAMSIFFFFFPAGLVLYWLVSNVITLVQAKIIYASMEKRGISSKGQTDVK
;
A
#
# COMPACT_ATOMS: atom_id res chain seq x y z
N MET A 1 -21.37 22.46 1.76
CA MET A 1 -22.75 22.14 1.32
C MET A 1 -23.30 23.17 0.30
N PRO A 2 -22.69 23.35 -0.88
CA PRO A 2 -23.49 23.82 -2.04
C PRO A 2 -23.28 23.05 -3.36
N GLN A 3 -22.41 22.03 -3.45
CA GLN A 3 -22.09 21.41 -4.75
C GLN A 3 -22.64 19.99 -4.99
N ILE A 4 -23.27 19.35 -4.00
CA ILE A 4 -24.13 18.18 -4.26
C ILE A 4 -25.30 18.58 -5.19
N SER A 5 -25.74 19.85 -5.13
CA SER A 5 -26.84 20.41 -5.93
C SER A 5 -26.57 20.51 -7.44
N ALA A 6 -25.32 20.44 -7.91
CA ALA A 6 -25.01 20.56 -9.34
C ALA A 6 -25.17 19.23 -10.10
N LEU A 7 -25.03 18.09 -9.40
CA LEU A 7 -25.30 16.76 -9.96
C LEU A 7 -26.81 16.46 -10.03
N GLU A 8 -27.61 17.05 -9.14
CA GLU A 8 -29.06 16.85 -9.12
C GLU A 8 -29.83 17.71 -10.14
N THR A 9 -29.23 18.78 -10.68
CA THR A 9 -29.95 19.77 -11.51
C THR A 9 -29.99 19.46 -13.01
N ASN A 10 -29.34 18.39 -13.48
CA ASN A 10 -29.43 17.98 -14.89
C ASN A 10 -29.37 16.44 -15.04
N ARG A 11 -30.48 15.76 -14.70
CA ARG A 11 -30.64 14.31 -14.85
C ARG A 11 -30.43 13.79 -16.28
N ASP A 12 -30.46 14.67 -17.28
CA ASP A 12 -30.26 14.32 -18.69
C ASP A 12 -28.77 14.31 -19.09
N ARG A 13 -27.87 14.78 -18.23
CA ARG A 13 -26.42 14.83 -18.49
C ARG A 13 -25.63 13.70 -17.83
N TYR A 14 -26.12 13.16 -16.72
CA TYR A 14 -25.42 12.15 -15.93
C TYR A 14 -26.18 10.84 -15.94
N ILE A 15 -25.44 9.74 -15.93
CA ILE A 15 -26.00 8.40 -15.73
C ILE A 15 -25.37 7.72 -14.53
N THR A 16 -26.14 6.85 -13.88
CA THR A 16 -25.70 6.06 -12.73
C THR A 16 -25.55 4.60 -13.11
N ILE A 17 -24.52 3.95 -12.58
CA ILE A 17 -24.25 2.54 -12.80
C ILE A 17 -23.96 1.90 -11.45
N MET A 18 -24.77 0.92 -11.06
CA MET A 18 -24.61 0.19 -9.81
C MET A 18 -24.30 -1.28 -10.10
N THR A 19 -23.15 -1.74 -9.60
CA THR A 19 -22.75 -3.15 -9.53
C THR A 19 -22.71 -3.60 -8.07
N ASP A 20 -22.27 -4.83 -7.82
CA ASP A 20 -22.04 -5.32 -6.45
C ASP A 20 -20.78 -4.72 -5.79
N THR A 21 -19.85 -4.17 -6.58
CA THR A 21 -18.57 -3.59 -6.13
C THR A 21 -18.48 -2.08 -6.31
N LEU A 22 -19.18 -1.51 -7.29
CA LEU A 22 -19.03 -0.13 -7.74
C LEU A 22 -20.39 0.58 -7.84
N ASP A 23 -20.45 1.81 -7.35
CA ASP A 23 -21.51 2.77 -7.66
C ASP A 23 -20.87 3.97 -8.36
N LEU A 24 -21.20 4.15 -9.65
CA LEU A 24 -20.52 5.10 -10.53
C LEU A 24 -21.47 6.14 -11.09
N THR A 25 -20.93 7.33 -11.36
CA THR A 25 -21.60 8.36 -12.17
C THR A 25 -20.75 8.70 -13.39
N ILE A 26 -21.36 8.67 -14.57
CA ILE A 26 -20.73 9.03 -15.84
C ILE A 26 -21.36 10.32 -16.38
N ASP A 27 -20.53 11.27 -16.80
CA ASP A 27 -20.94 12.47 -17.54
C ASP A 27 -21.07 12.12 -19.03
N LEU A 28 -22.25 12.31 -19.61
CA LEU A 28 -22.51 12.04 -21.03
C LEU A 28 -21.71 12.98 -21.96
N VAL A 29 -21.14 14.08 -21.44
CA VAL A 29 -20.16 14.88 -22.16
C VAL A 29 -18.80 14.15 -22.14
N GLY A 30 -18.45 13.50 -23.24
CA GLY A 30 -17.23 12.71 -23.39
C GLY A 30 -17.30 11.30 -22.78
N GLY A 31 -18.30 11.02 -21.93
CA GLY A 31 -18.43 9.74 -21.24
C GLY A 31 -17.36 9.58 -20.16
N ASP A 32 -17.12 10.59 -19.32
CA ASP A 32 -16.11 10.52 -18.26
C ASP A 32 -16.70 9.95 -16.98
N VAL A 33 -15.93 9.12 -16.25
CA VAL A 33 -16.32 8.65 -14.92
C VAL A 33 -15.95 9.73 -13.90
N VAL A 34 -16.96 10.41 -13.37
CA VAL A 34 -16.80 11.58 -12.49
C VAL A 34 -16.96 11.24 -11.01
N ARG A 35 -17.63 10.12 -10.70
CA ARG A 35 -17.78 9.57 -9.35
C ARG A 35 -17.64 8.06 -9.40
N ALA A 36 -16.98 7.49 -8.40
CA ALA A 36 -16.86 6.06 -8.21
C ALA A 36 -16.76 5.74 -6.72
N ASP A 37 -17.78 5.10 -6.19
CA ASP A 37 -17.84 4.65 -4.81
C ASP A 37 -17.62 3.13 -4.76
N LEU A 38 -16.81 2.69 -3.81
CA LEU A 38 -16.47 1.28 -3.63
C LEU A 38 -17.43 0.66 -2.62
N VAL A 39 -18.50 0.03 -3.12
CA VAL A 39 -19.68 -0.43 -2.34
C VAL A 39 -19.29 -1.32 -1.17
N LYS A 40 -18.29 -2.19 -1.36
CA LYS A 40 -17.82 -3.15 -0.33
C LYS A 40 -16.87 -2.53 0.71
N TYR A 41 -16.49 -1.26 0.59
CA TYR A 41 -15.48 -0.62 1.41
C TYR A 41 -16.04 0.63 2.11
N PRO A 42 -16.57 0.50 3.34
CA PRO A 42 -17.10 1.65 4.04
C PRO A 42 -16.00 2.62 4.51
N ILE A 43 -16.36 3.89 4.68
CA ILE A 43 -15.48 4.91 5.26
C ILE A 43 -15.22 4.57 6.73
N THR A 44 -16.30 4.43 7.50
CA THR A 44 -16.30 4.04 8.92
C THR A 44 -16.86 2.64 9.05
N GLN A 45 -16.26 1.80 9.89
CA GLN A 45 -16.76 0.46 10.14
C GLN A 45 -18.22 0.50 10.65
N GLY A 46 -19.12 -0.25 10.01
CA GLY A 46 -20.53 -0.34 10.40
C GLY A 46 -21.44 0.76 9.86
N GLU A 47 -20.92 1.73 9.10
CA GLU A 47 -21.71 2.73 8.38
C GLU A 47 -21.94 2.31 6.92
N ASN A 48 -23.01 2.83 6.31
CA ASN A 48 -23.36 2.54 4.91
C ASN A 48 -22.65 3.46 3.90
N ASP A 49 -21.89 4.45 4.37
CA ASP A 49 -21.19 5.39 3.50
C ASP A 49 -19.94 4.72 2.90
N SER A 50 -20.02 4.40 1.61
CA SER A 50 -18.94 3.77 0.85
C SER A 50 -17.78 4.74 0.58
N TYR A 51 -16.57 4.19 0.49
CA TYR A 51 -15.38 4.95 0.15
C TYR A 51 -15.48 5.48 -1.28
N GLN A 52 -15.51 6.80 -1.40
CA GLN A 52 -15.53 7.48 -2.69
C GLN A 52 -14.11 7.60 -3.25
N LEU A 53 -13.78 6.77 -4.24
CA LEU A 53 -12.50 6.77 -4.93
C LEU A 53 -12.41 7.97 -5.89
N LEU A 54 -13.35 8.06 -6.84
CA LEU A 54 -13.45 9.20 -7.76
C LEU A 54 -14.44 10.24 -7.22
N LYS A 55 -14.03 11.51 -7.24
CA LYS A 55 -14.69 12.65 -6.61
C LYS A 55 -14.83 13.77 -7.65
N PRO A 56 -16.05 14.28 -7.91
CA PRO A 56 -16.26 15.39 -8.84
C PRO A 56 -16.02 16.77 -8.21
N ASP A 57 -15.92 16.84 -6.87
CA ASP A 57 -15.73 18.08 -6.10
C ASP A 57 -14.36 18.70 -6.39
N ILE A 58 -14.30 20.03 -6.59
CA ILE A 58 -13.06 20.72 -7.00
C ILE A 58 -11.95 20.59 -5.96
N GLU A 59 -12.26 20.68 -4.67
CA GLU A 59 -11.26 20.64 -3.60
C GLU A 59 -10.67 19.23 -3.47
N ARG A 60 -11.47 18.20 -3.76
CA ARG A 60 -11.08 16.79 -3.68
C ARG A 60 -11.01 16.07 -5.03
N LEU A 61 -10.92 16.81 -6.14
CA LEU A 61 -11.15 16.30 -7.49
C LEU A 61 -10.31 15.06 -7.77
N HIS A 62 -10.96 14.00 -8.24
CA HIS A 62 -10.33 12.79 -8.77
C HIS A 62 -11.30 12.19 -9.79
N ILE A 63 -11.02 12.29 -11.08
CA ILE A 63 -11.89 11.78 -12.15
C ILE A 63 -11.10 10.98 -13.18
N ALA A 64 -11.78 10.03 -13.84
CA ALA A 64 -11.21 9.23 -14.92
C ALA A 64 -11.87 9.61 -16.25
N GLN A 65 -11.05 10.12 -17.17
CA GLN A 65 -11.51 10.63 -18.46
C GLN A 65 -10.98 9.75 -19.58
N SER A 66 -11.78 9.55 -20.62
CA SER A 66 -11.34 8.85 -21.84
C SER A 66 -12.14 9.30 -23.04
N GLY A 67 -11.55 9.17 -24.23
CA GLY A 67 -12.22 9.50 -25.48
C GLY A 67 -11.35 9.22 -26.70
N LEU A 68 -11.77 9.76 -27.84
CA LEU A 68 -11.12 9.63 -29.14
C LEU A 68 -10.64 11.01 -29.62
N VAL A 69 -9.32 11.17 -29.71
CA VAL A 69 -8.62 12.37 -30.19
C VAL A 69 -7.99 12.12 -31.56
N GLY A 70 -7.27 13.10 -32.09
CA GLY A 70 -6.69 13.06 -33.44
C GLY A 70 -7.53 13.82 -34.46
N LYS A 71 -7.16 13.74 -35.74
CA LYS A 71 -7.73 14.57 -36.81
C LYS A 71 -9.25 14.41 -36.95
N SER A 72 -9.76 13.19 -36.75
CA SER A 72 -11.18 12.85 -36.85
C SER A 72 -11.78 12.47 -35.49
N GLY A 73 -11.06 12.68 -34.39
CA GLY A 73 -11.50 12.31 -33.05
C GLY A 73 -12.51 13.33 -32.49
N PRO A 74 -13.71 12.91 -32.08
CA PRO A 74 -14.74 13.83 -31.58
C PRO A 74 -14.34 14.58 -30.30
N ASP A 75 -13.48 14.01 -29.46
CA ASP A 75 -13.06 14.63 -28.20
C ASP A 75 -12.00 15.73 -28.38
N ALA A 76 -11.39 15.85 -29.56
CA ALA A 76 -10.47 16.92 -29.91
C ALA A 76 -11.16 18.13 -30.57
N ASN A 77 -12.51 18.17 -30.58
CA ASN A 77 -13.27 19.21 -31.27
C ASN A 77 -13.20 20.57 -30.52
N PRO A 78 -12.82 21.67 -31.21
CA PRO A 78 -12.78 23.01 -30.60
C PRO A 78 -14.12 23.51 -30.04
N LYS A 79 -15.25 22.99 -30.53
CA LYS A 79 -16.60 23.34 -30.04
C LYS A 79 -16.98 22.63 -28.73
N GLY A 80 -16.15 21.70 -28.26
CA GLY A 80 -16.41 20.88 -27.07
C GLY A 80 -16.45 19.39 -27.38
N ARG A 81 -16.44 18.58 -26.31
CA ARG A 81 -16.47 17.12 -26.36
C ARG A 81 -17.85 16.59 -26.81
N PRO A 82 -17.94 15.37 -27.36
CA PRO A 82 -19.21 14.79 -27.81
C PRO A 82 -20.18 14.65 -26.63
N LEU A 83 -21.44 15.06 -26.85
CA LEU A 83 -22.54 14.73 -25.94
C LEU A 83 -23.16 13.41 -26.42
N TYR A 84 -22.93 12.35 -25.66
CA TYR A 84 -23.49 11.04 -25.96
C TYR A 84 -24.97 10.96 -25.57
N SER A 85 -25.69 10.05 -26.24
CA SER A 85 -27.05 9.65 -25.90
C SER A 85 -27.07 8.20 -25.40
N THR A 86 -28.04 7.87 -24.56
CA THR A 86 -28.24 6.49 -24.09
C THR A 86 -29.73 6.18 -23.90
N SER A 87 -30.05 4.91 -23.71
CA SER A 87 -31.44 4.43 -23.60
C SER A 87 -32.06 4.64 -22.22
N LYS A 88 -31.23 4.72 -21.17
CA LYS A 88 -31.64 4.82 -19.76
C LYS A 88 -30.61 5.63 -18.99
N ASN A 89 -31.02 6.24 -17.88
CA ASN A 89 -30.11 7.00 -17.03
C ASN A 89 -29.58 6.20 -15.84
N ASP A 90 -30.22 5.09 -15.49
CA ASP A 90 -29.82 4.22 -14.38
C ASP A 90 -29.62 2.79 -14.89
N PHE A 91 -28.47 2.21 -14.57
CA PHE A 91 -28.10 0.84 -14.93
C PHE A 91 -27.73 0.05 -13.67
N ILE A 92 -28.33 -1.14 -13.51
CA ILE A 92 -28.08 -2.02 -12.37
C ILE A 92 -27.64 -3.38 -12.90
N LEU A 93 -26.58 -3.94 -12.32
CA LEU A 93 -26.10 -5.28 -12.65
C LEU A 93 -27.02 -6.35 -12.05
N GLU A 94 -27.86 -6.97 -12.88
CA GLU A 94 -28.73 -8.07 -12.46
C GLU A 94 -28.08 -9.46 -12.65
N GLY A 95 -27.27 -9.63 -13.70
CA GLY A 95 -26.59 -10.89 -14.06
C GLY A 95 -25.09 -10.88 -13.77
N ASP A 96 -24.30 -11.56 -14.59
CA ASP A 96 -22.83 -11.61 -14.43
C ASP A 96 -22.12 -10.45 -15.12
N THR A 97 -22.73 -9.90 -16.18
CA THR A 97 -22.17 -8.82 -16.99
C THR A 97 -23.22 -7.74 -17.22
N LEU A 98 -22.81 -6.47 -17.19
CA LEU A 98 -23.61 -5.31 -17.55
C LEU A 98 -22.89 -4.51 -18.62
N SER A 99 -23.59 -4.17 -19.71
CA SER A 99 -23.07 -3.32 -20.78
C SER A 99 -23.86 -2.02 -20.87
N VAL A 100 -23.14 -0.89 -20.88
CA VAL A 100 -23.72 0.46 -20.88
C VAL A 100 -23.24 1.18 -22.14
N PRO A 101 -24.02 1.11 -23.25
CA PRO A 101 -23.67 1.77 -24.50
C PRO A 101 -24.08 3.25 -24.51
N LEU A 102 -23.14 4.10 -24.92
CA LEU A 102 -23.30 5.53 -25.14
C LEU A 102 -23.05 5.83 -26.62
N THR A 103 -24.04 6.36 -27.32
CA THR A 103 -23.97 6.57 -28.78
C THR A 103 -23.85 8.04 -29.12
N TRP A 104 -23.00 8.34 -30.10
CA TRP A 104 -22.85 9.67 -30.68
C TRP A 104 -22.67 9.55 -32.19
N SER A 105 -23.26 10.48 -32.94
CA SER A 105 -23.11 10.56 -34.38
C SER A 105 -22.82 11.99 -34.82
N SER A 106 -21.87 12.16 -35.73
CA SER A 106 -21.57 13.43 -36.37
C SER A 106 -22.54 13.73 -37.52
N ALA A 107 -22.67 15.01 -37.89
CA ALA A 107 -23.49 15.41 -39.03
C ALA A 107 -22.94 14.89 -40.37
N GLU A 108 -21.64 14.61 -40.42
CA GLU A 108 -20.92 14.11 -41.59
C GLU A 108 -20.99 12.58 -41.75
N GLY A 109 -21.59 11.85 -40.80
CA GLY A 109 -21.82 10.40 -40.88
C GLY A 109 -20.86 9.53 -40.06
N LEU A 110 -20.02 10.11 -39.19
CA LEU A 110 -19.19 9.33 -38.27
C LEU A 110 -20.03 8.92 -37.05
N SER A 111 -20.09 7.62 -36.74
CA SER A 111 -20.80 7.11 -35.56
C SER A 111 -19.81 6.47 -34.59
N VAL A 112 -19.96 6.79 -33.30
CA VAL A 112 -19.16 6.23 -32.21
C VAL A 112 -20.09 5.70 -31.14
N THR A 113 -19.90 4.43 -30.76
CA THR A 113 -20.55 3.83 -29.59
C THR A 113 -19.47 3.54 -28.55
N LYS A 114 -19.52 4.27 -27.44
CA LYS A 114 -18.66 4.05 -26.27
C LYS A 114 -19.41 3.15 -25.29
N THR A 115 -18.91 1.93 -25.09
CA THR A 115 -19.55 0.94 -24.22
C THR A 115 -18.69 0.67 -23.00
N PHE A 116 -19.26 0.87 -21.82
CA PHE A 116 -18.69 0.41 -20.56
C PHE A 116 -19.19 -1.00 -20.26
N VAL A 117 -18.29 -1.93 -19.98
CA VAL A 117 -18.64 -3.32 -19.64
C VAL A 117 -18.15 -3.62 -18.23
N PHE A 118 -19.08 -4.04 -17.39
CA PHE A 118 -18.89 -4.39 -15.99
C PHE A 118 -19.10 -5.89 -15.81
N LYS A 119 -18.33 -6.49 -14.90
CA LYS A 119 -18.47 -7.88 -14.49
C LYS A 119 -18.71 -7.95 -12.99
N ARG A 120 -19.52 -8.91 -12.54
CA ARG A 120 -19.80 -9.16 -11.11
C ARG A 120 -18.50 -9.41 -10.34
N ASP A 121 -18.40 -8.89 -9.12
CA ASP A 121 -17.23 -9.00 -8.24
C ASP A 121 -15.92 -8.39 -8.79
N HIS A 122 -15.97 -7.61 -9.88
CA HIS A 122 -14.79 -6.98 -10.48
C HIS A 122 -14.78 -5.47 -10.27
N HIS A 123 -13.57 -4.91 -10.18
CA HIS A 123 -13.31 -3.47 -10.16
C HIS A 123 -12.72 -2.97 -11.50
N VAL A 124 -12.66 -3.87 -12.48
CA VAL A 124 -12.18 -3.61 -13.83
C VAL A 124 -13.38 -3.28 -14.69
N VAL A 125 -13.30 -2.15 -15.38
CA VAL A 125 -14.31 -1.71 -16.34
C VAL A 125 -13.67 -1.68 -17.72
N GLU A 126 -14.19 -2.49 -18.63
CA GLU A 126 -13.74 -2.42 -20.03
C GLU A 126 -14.43 -1.23 -20.70
N VAL A 127 -13.66 -0.42 -21.42
CA VAL A 127 -14.15 0.75 -22.15
C VAL A 127 -13.83 0.56 -23.61
N ASN A 128 -14.87 0.24 -24.39
CA ASN A 128 -14.81 -0.11 -25.80
C ASN A 128 -15.39 1.03 -26.65
N TYR A 129 -14.74 1.32 -27.76
CA TYR A 129 -15.20 2.30 -28.74
C TYR A 129 -15.43 1.59 -30.07
N ASP A 130 -16.68 1.37 -30.42
CA ASP A 130 -17.09 0.85 -31.73
C ASP A 130 -17.36 2.03 -32.68
N ILE A 131 -16.53 2.14 -33.71
CA ILE A 131 -16.51 3.30 -34.61
C ILE A 131 -16.93 2.83 -36.00
N LYS A 132 -17.92 3.51 -36.58
CA LYS A 132 -18.38 3.31 -37.96
C LYS A 132 -18.17 4.57 -38.77
N ASN A 133 -17.39 4.48 -39.84
CA ASN A 133 -17.07 5.62 -40.69
C ASN A 133 -17.93 5.63 -41.95
N ASN A 134 -19.10 6.26 -41.90
CA ASN A 134 -19.94 6.45 -43.10
C ASN A 134 -19.69 7.81 -43.78
N THR A 135 -18.55 8.45 -43.48
CA THR A 135 -18.16 9.72 -44.10
C THR A 135 -17.49 9.49 -45.46
N ASN A 136 -17.29 10.55 -46.23
CA ASN A 136 -16.64 10.49 -47.55
C ASN A 136 -15.09 10.45 -47.51
N ALA A 137 -14.47 10.35 -46.32
CA ALA A 137 -13.02 10.31 -46.17
C ALA A 137 -12.58 9.32 -45.08
N PRO A 138 -11.34 8.78 -45.14
CA PRO A 138 -10.80 7.99 -44.04
C PRO A 138 -10.75 8.79 -42.74
N ALA A 139 -11.21 8.19 -41.65
CA ALA A 139 -11.16 8.79 -40.32
C ALA A 139 -9.88 8.36 -39.60
N ILE A 140 -9.15 9.31 -39.03
CA ILE A 140 -7.91 9.03 -38.27
C ILE A 140 -8.08 9.54 -36.84
N MET A 141 -8.01 8.62 -35.88
CA MET A 141 -8.17 8.94 -34.47
C MET A 141 -7.34 8.01 -33.59
N ALA A 142 -7.07 8.46 -32.37
CA ALA A 142 -6.39 7.70 -31.34
C ALA A 142 -7.22 7.77 -30.07
N GLN A 143 -7.25 6.68 -29.31
CA GLN A 143 -7.83 6.72 -27.97
C GLN A 143 -6.91 7.49 -27.02
N PHE A 144 -7.48 8.32 -26.17
CA PHE A 144 -6.79 8.82 -24.99
C PHE A 144 -7.53 8.37 -23.74
N ALA A 145 -6.78 8.22 -22.66
CA ALA A 145 -7.35 8.05 -21.33
C ALA A 145 -6.43 8.73 -20.31
N GLN A 146 -7.02 9.44 -19.35
CA GLN A 146 -6.27 10.19 -18.34
C GLN A 146 -7.00 10.18 -17.00
N LEU A 147 -6.23 10.30 -15.94
CA LEU A 147 -6.70 10.55 -14.58
C LEU A 147 -6.37 12.00 -14.23
N LYS A 148 -7.35 12.73 -13.73
CA LYS A 148 -7.19 14.10 -13.27
C LYS A 148 -7.46 14.15 -11.79
N GLN A 149 -6.46 14.57 -11.02
CA GLN A 149 -6.54 14.64 -9.57
C GLN A 149 -6.04 15.97 -9.03
N THR A 150 -6.69 16.48 -7.98
CA THR A 150 -6.22 17.65 -7.22
C THR A 150 -4.88 17.36 -6.53
N THR A 151 -3.96 18.31 -6.56
CA THR A 151 -2.68 18.22 -5.83
C THR A 151 -2.77 18.75 -4.41
N LEU A 152 -3.93 19.31 -4.01
CA LEU A 152 -4.17 19.78 -2.65
C LEU A 152 -4.01 18.63 -1.65
N ASP A 153 -3.35 18.91 -0.52
CA ASP A 153 -3.19 17.95 0.56
C ASP A 153 -4.55 17.52 1.09
N GLN A 154 -4.71 16.20 1.26
CA GLN A 154 -5.89 15.62 1.86
C GLN A 154 -5.56 15.05 3.24
N PRO A 155 -6.46 15.19 4.22
CA PRO A 155 -6.27 14.60 5.54
C PRO A 155 -6.23 13.07 5.45
N GLY A 156 -5.31 12.43 6.18
CA GLY A 156 -5.25 10.96 6.26
C GLY A 156 -3.89 10.39 6.67
N GLY A 157 -2.78 11.04 6.31
CA GLY A 157 -1.44 10.66 6.74
C GLY A 157 -1.04 11.26 8.10
N SER A 158 -0.12 10.59 8.82
CA SER A 158 0.54 11.13 10.02
C SER A 158 2.00 11.44 9.71
N MET A 159 2.63 12.35 10.46
CA MET A 159 4.08 12.58 10.37
C MET A 159 4.90 11.28 10.53
N PHE A 160 4.38 10.32 11.30
CA PHE A 160 5.03 9.03 11.53
C PHE A 160 4.65 7.94 10.51
N MET A 161 3.60 8.18 9.71
CA MET A 161 3.12 7.27 8.66
C MET A 161 2.64 8.11 7.46
N PRO A 162 3.56 8.62 6.62
CA PRO A 162 3.18 9.29 5.40
C PRO A 162 2.59 8.27 4.44
N ILE A 163 1.38 8.54 3.97
CA ILE A 163 0.71 7.73 2.95
C ILE A 163 1.10 8.31 1.60
N TYR A 164 1.59 7.45 0.69
CA TYR A 164 1.87 7.90 -0.67
C TYR A 164 0.57 8.23 -1.41
N ARG A 165 0.53 9.44 -1.98
CA ARG A 165 -0.53 9.89 -2.89
C ARG A 165 0.12 10.59 -4.07
N GLY A 166 -0.14 10.10 -5.27
CA GLY A 166 0.53 10.61 -6.48
C GLY A 166 0.23 9.76 -7.71
N GLY A 167 0.80 10.19 -8.84
CA GLY A 167 0.75 9.41 -10.07
C GLY A 167 1.70 8.22 -10.01
N ALA A 168 1.46 7.23 -10.84
CA ALA A 168 2.42 6.18 -11.14
C ALA A 168 2.23 5.71 -12.57
N TYR A 169 3.27 5.15 -13.16
CA TYR A 169 3.20 4.58 -14.48
C TYR A 169 4.12 3.37 -14.60
N SER A 170 3.92 2.61 -15.67
CA SER A 170 4.84 1.58 -16.10
C SER A 170 5.03 1.65 -17.61
N THR A 171 6.25 1.36 -18.03
CA THR A 171 6.63 1.19 -19.41
C THR A 171 7.22 -0.22 -19.61
N LYS A 172 7.49 -0.58 -20.86
CA LYS A 172 8.22 -1.80 -21.20
C LYS A 172 9.61 -1.88 -20.54
N ASP A 173 10.28 -0.74 -20.38
CA ASP A 173 11.65 -0.68 -19.84
C ASP A 173 11.65 -0.53 -18.32
N ASP A 174 10.69 0.25 -17.79
CA ASP A 174 10.53 0.51 -16.36
C ASP A 174 9.22 -0.10 -15.83
N LYS A 175 9.35 -1.18 -15.05
CA LYS A 175 8.20 -1.95 -14.56
C LYS A 175 7.28 -1.19 -13.61
N TYR A 176 7.79 -0.18 -12.93
CA TYR A 176 7.01 0.65 -12.01
C TYR A 176 7.80 1.89 -11.61
N ASP A 177 7.24 3.07 -11.85
CA ASP A 177 7.76 4.33 -11.37
C ASP A 177 6.66 5.13 -10.66
N LYS A 178 7.03 5.69 -9.51
CA LYS A 178 6.23 6.67 -8.78
C LYS A 178 6.43 8.04 -9.39
N PHE A 179 5.35 8.79 -9.52
CA PHE A 179 5.33 10.14 -10.03
C PHE A 179 4.62 11.07 -9.03
N PRO A 180 5.33 11.51 -7.97
CA PRO A 180 4.83 12.46 -6.97
C PRO A 180 4.23 13.73 -7.59
N PHE A 181 3.30 14.38 -6.88
CA PHE A 181 2.67 15.61 -7.39
C PHE A 181 3.64 16.78 -7.61
N GLY A 182 4.76 16.83 -6.88
CA GLY A 182 5.81 17.82 -7.11
C GLY A 182 6.41 17.68 -8.52
N ASP A 183 6.67 16.45 -8.94
CA ASP A 183 7.32 16.15 -10.21
C ASP A 183 6.44 16.54 -11.42
N PHE A 184 5.11 16.63 -11.29
CA PHE A 184 4.26 17.14 -12.38
C PHE A 184 4.55 18.60 -12.76
N GLN A 185 5.18 19.37 -11.88
CA GLN A 185 5.59 20.75 -12.15
C GLN A 185 6.95 20.80 -12.85
N ASP A 186 7.89 20.01 -12.38
CA ASP A 186 9.30 20.06 -12.78
C ASP A 186 9.60 19.15 -13.98
N ASP A 187 8.98 17.96 -14.00
CA ASP A 187 9.17 16.92 -15.00
C ASP A 187 7.87 16.67 -15.78
N LYS A 188 7.96 16.70 -17.12
CA LYS A 188 6.83 16.36 -17.99
C LYS A 188 7.08 15.00 -18.60
N LEU A 189 6.32 14.00 -18.17
CA LEU A 189 6.35 12.69 -18.80
C LEU A 189 5.86 12.85 -20.24
N ASN A 190 6.64 12.30 -21.17
CA ASN A 190 6.28 12.12 -22.57
C ASN A 190 7.08 10.92 -23.10
N VAL A 191 6.62 9.73 -22.74
CA VAL A 191 7.35 8.48 -22.96
C VAL A 191 6.54 7.58 -23.89
N VAL A 192 7.18 7.14 -24.98
CA VAL A 192 6.60 6.16 -25.90
C VAL A 192 6.93 4.76 -25.40
N THR A 193 5.93 3.89 -25.30
CA THR A 193 6.12 2.52 -24.82
C THR A 193 5.14 1.55 -25.46
N ILE A 194 5.47 0.26 -25.45
CA ILE A 194 4.53 -0.79 -25.86
C ILE A 194 3.77 -1.23 -24.61
N GLY A 195 2.43 -1.20 -24.67
CA GLY A 195 1.59 -1.47 -23.51
C GLY A 195 1.77 -0.42 -22.42
N GLY A 196 2.14 -0.88 -21.22
CA GLY A 196 2.28 -0.03 -20.04
C GLY A 196 0.94 0.28 -19.38
N TRP A 197 0.96 1.16 -18.39
CA TRP A 197 -0.24 1.65 -17.71
C TRP A 197 0.06 2.97 -17.01
N THR A 198 -1.01 3.72 -16.68
CA THR A 198 -0.92 4.95 -15.88
C THR A 198 -1.94 4.89 -14.76
N GLY A 199 -1.59 5.39 -13.58
CA GLY A 199 -2.45 5.32 -12.41
C GLY A 199 -2.27 6.48 -11.45
N MET A 200 -3.24 6.64 -10.56
CA MET A 200 -3.18 7.48 -9.38
C MET A 200 -3.34 6.58 -8.15
N ILE A 201 -2.38 6.67 -7.24
CA ILE A 201 -2.25 5.81 -6.07
C ILE A 201 -2.75 6.55 -4.82
N GLU A 202 -3.51 5.84 -4.00
CA GLU A 202 -3.84 6.20 -2.61
C GLU A 202 -3.35 5.07 -1.68
N HIS A 203 -3.63 5.13 -0.37
CA HIS A 203 -3.14 4.13 0.59
C HIS A 203 -3.58 2.70 0.22
N TYR A 204 -4.88 2.47 0.15
CA TYR A 204 -5.47 1.13 -0.06
C TYR A 204 -6.00 0.91 -1.47
N PHE A 205 -6.10 1.98 -2.25
CA PHE A 205 -6.81 1.99 -3.52
C PHE A 205 -5.93 2.55 -4.63
N VAL A 206 -6.26 2.15 -5.86
CA VAL A 206 -5.61 2.64 -7.07
C VAL A 206 -6.66 2.83 -8.15
N THR A 207 -6.56 3.94 -8.88
CA THR A 207 -7.24 4.11 -10.15
C THR A 207 -6.20 3.98 -11.25
N ALA A 208 -6.42 3.13 -12.26
CA ALA A 208 -5.46 2.94 -13.34
C ALA A 208 -6.14 2.79 -14.70
N TRP A 209 -5.57 3.44 -15.70
CA TRP A 209 -5.87 3.20 -17.10
C TRP A 209 -4.83 2.23 -17.68
N VAL A 210 -5.33 1.12 -18.21
CA VAL A 210 -4.55 0.06 -18.85
C VAL A 210 -4.88 0.04 -20.35
N PRO A 211 -3.98 0.55 -21.21
CA PRO A 211 -4.11 0.43 -22.66
C PRO A 211 -3.94 -1.02 -23.14
N PRO A 212 -4.23 -1.31 -24.42
CA PRO A 212 -3.84 -2.56 -25.05
C PRO A 212 -2.33 -2.82 -24.91
N GLN A 213 -1.97 -3.97 -24.33
CA GLN A 213 -0.58 -4.28 -23.96
C GLN A 213 0.35 -4.58 -25.14
N GLU A 214 -0.22 -4.86 -26.32
CA GLU A 214 0.53 -5.16 -27.55
C GLU A 214 0.70 -3.94 -28.48
N GLN A 215 0.14 -2.79 -28.11
CA GLN A 215 0.15 -1.59 -28.95
C GLN A 215 1.13 -0.54 -28.45
N THR A 216 1.58 0.34 -29.35
CA THR A 216 2.41 1.49 -28.96
C THR A 216 1.52 2.58 -28.37
N ASN A 217 1.84 3.02 -27.16
CA ASN A 217 1.17 4.08 -26.43
C ASN A 217 2.18 5.18 -26.08
N THR A 218 1.68 6.40 -25.90
CA THR A 218 2.47 7.52 -25.37
C THR A 218 1.91 7.92 -24.02
N ILE A 219 2.68 7.73 -22.96
CA ILE A 219 2.34 8.16 -21.60
C ILE A 219 2.73 9.61 -21.43
N THR A 220 1.81 10.42 -20.92
CA THR A 220 2.00 11.85 -20.72
C THR A 220 1.57 12.29 -19.33
N SER A 221 2.24 13.31 -18.79
CA SER A 221 1.81 14.03 -17.59
C SER A 221 1.76 15.53 -17.84
N ARG A 222 0.86 16.20 -17.11
CA ARG A 222 0.75 17.66 -17.10
C ARG A 222 0.10 18.15 -15.82
N ILE A 223 0.39 19.39 -15.46
CA ILE A 223 -0.33 20.12 -14.43
C ILE A 223 -1.20 21.20 -15.07
N VAL A 224 -2.44 21.35 -14.59
CA VAL A 224 -3.41 22.35 -15.07
C VAL A 224 -3.77 23.27 -13.91
N ASN A 225 -3.73 24.59 -14.15
CA ASN A 225 -4.02 25.63 -13.16
C ASN A 225 -3.23 25.48 -11.84
N SER A 226 -2.04 24.89 -11.91
CA SER A 226 -1.15 24.56 -10.78
C SER A 226 -1.70 23.63 -9.69
N ASN A 227 -2.96 23.20 -9.80
CA ASN A 227 -3.66 22.45 -8.75
C ASN A 227 -4.20 21.09 -9.23
N PHE A 228 -4.17 20.80 -10.53
CA PHE A 228 -4.66 19.54 -11.07
C PHE A 228 -3.56 18.79 -11.80
N ALA A 229 -3.09 17.71 -11.20
CA ALA A 229 -2.21 16.76 -11.83
C ALA A 229 -3.01 15.87 -12.78
N ILE A 230 -2.51 15.69 -14.00
CA ILE A 230 -3.11 14.83 -15.02
C ILE A 230 -2.04 13.86 -15.51
N ILE A 231 -2.29 12.56 -15.39
CA ILE A 231 -1.48 11.50 -15.97
C ILE A 231 -2.36 10.64 -16.87
N GLY A 232 -1.83 10.19 -18.00
CA GLY A 232 -2.61 9.39 -18.93
C GLY A 232 -1.81 8.87 -20.09
N TYR A 233 -2.48 8.20 -21.02
CA TYR A 233 -1.88 7.73 -22.26
C TYR A 233 -2.68 8.18 -23.48
N THR A 234 -2.00 8.23 -24.62
CA THR A 234 -2.59 8.28 -25.95
C THR A 234 -2.15 7.03 -26.72
N GLY A 235 -3.09 6.25 -27.24
CA GLY A 235 -2.82 5.04 -28.00
C GLY A 235 -2.34 5.33 -29.42
N GLN A 236 -1.97 4.27 -30.13
CA GLN A 236 -1.57 4.38 -31.54
C GLN A 236 -2.76 4.90 -32.40
N PRO A 237 -2.52 5.85 -33.32
CA PRO A 237 -3.55 6.28 -34.26
C PRO A 237 -4.06 5.14 -35.15
N VAL A 238 -5.37 4.98 -35.21
CA VAL A 238 -6.08 4.02 -36.06
C VAL A 238 -6.69 4.77 -37.25
N THR A 239 -6.51 4.22 -38.45
CA THR A 239 -7.13 4.73 -39.68
C THR A 239 -8.29 3.84 -40.07
N ILE A 240 -9.48 4.42 -40.16
CA ILE A 240 -10.73 3.72 -40.47
C ILE A 240 -11.14 4.11 -41.90
N ALA A 241 -11.16 3.13 -42.79
CA ALA A 241 -11.55 3.34 -44.19
C ALA A 241 -12.99 3.84 -44.32
N VAL A 242 -13.35 4.39 -45.48
CA VAL A 242 -14.73 4.75 -45.80
C VAL A 242 -15.61 3.50 -45.78
N ASN A 243 -16.77 3.58 -45.13
CA ASN A 243 -17.66 2.47 -44.79
C ASN A 243 -16.99 1.35 -43.95
N GLY A 244 -15.86 1.66 -43.33
CA GLY A 244 -15.15 0.74 -42.43
C GLY A 244 -15.65 0.83 -41.00
N GLU A 245 -15.38 -0.25 -40.24
CA GLU A 245 -15.64 -0.33 -38.81
C GLU A 245 -14.34 -0.66 -38.06
N SER A 246 -14.19 -0.17 -36.84
CA SER A 246 -13.06 -0.51 -35.97
C SER A 246 -13.48 -0.43 -34.51
N THR A 247 -12.88 -1.30 -33.68
CA THR A 247 -13.08 -1.31 -32.23
C THR A 247 -11.75 -0.97 -31.56
N ILE A 248 -11.78 0.03 -30.65
CA ILE A 248 -10.63 0.39 -29.81
C ILE A 248 -11.02 0.16 -28.36
N SER A 249 -10.19 -0.58 -27.62
CA SER A 249 -10.51 -1.03 -26.26
C SER A 249 -9.45 -0.58 -25.27
N SER A 250 -9.88 -0.34 -24.03
CA SER A 250 -9.01 -0.06 -22.88
C SER A 250 -9.66 -0.56 -21.61
N GLN A 251 -8.90 -0.69 -20.53
CA GLN A 251 -9.43 -1.08 -19.23
C GLN A 251 -9.20 0.04 -18.22
N LEU A 252 -10.23 0.33 -17.43
CA LEU A 252 -10.18 1.23 -16.28
C LEU A 252 -10.29 0.39 -15.02
N TYR A 253 -9.26 0.40 -14.19
CA TYR A 253 -9.30 -0.16 -12.85
C TYR A 253 -9.67 0.93 -11.85
N MET A 254 -10.65 0.66 -10.99
CA MET A 254 -11.09 1.56 -9.92
C MET A 254 -11.35 0.73 -8.66
N GLY A 255 -10.32 0.51 -7.84
CA GLY A 255 -10.48 -0.48 -6.78
C GLY A 255 -9.35 -0.60 -5.77
N PRO A 256 -9.46 -1.61 -4.88
CA PRO A 256 -8.45 -1.95 -3.89
C PRO A 256 -7.13 -2.38 -4.52
N LYS A 257 -6.00 -2.26 -3.81
CA LYS A 257 -4.72 -2.76 -4.30
C LYS A 257 -4.57 -4.29 -4.20
N THR A 258 -5.45 -5.03 -4.86
CA THR A 258 -5.42 -6.50 -4.84
C THR A 258 -4.38 -7.04 -5.82
N GLN A 259 -3.24 -7.52 -5.31
CA GLN A 259 -2.08 -7.90 -6.12
C GLN A 259 -2.39 -8.91 -7.24
N SER A 260 -3.19 -9.94 -6.97
CA SER A 260 -3.52 -10.97 -7.96
C SER A 260 -4.32 -10.41 -9.14
N VAL A 261 -5.25 -9.49 -8.87
CA VAL A 261 -6.05 -8.81 -9.89
C VAL A 261 -5.17 -7.84 -10.68
N LEU A 262 -4.35 -7.05 -10.00
CA LEU A 262 -3.49 -6.06 -10.63
C LEU A 262 -2.41 -6.72 -11.51
N ALA A 263 -1.77 -7.80 -11.04
CA ALA A 263 -0.78 -8.55 -11.81
C ALA A 263 -1.37 -9.17 -13.09
N ALA A 264 -2.65 -9.56 -13.06
CA ALA A 264 -3.35 -10.12 -14.21
C ALA A 264 -3.75 -9.05 -15.25
N LEU A 265 -3.89 -7.78 -14.83
CA LEU A 265 -4.29 -6.68 -15.72
C LEU A 265 -3.15 -6.14 -16.56
N ALA A 266 -2.02 -5.84 -15.92
CA ALA A 266 -0.85 -5.33 -16.61
C ALA A 266 0.44 -5.67 -15.85
N PRO A 267 1.54 -5.97 -16.55
CA PRO A 267 2.84 -6.17 -15.91
C PRO A 267 3.21 -4.98 -15.03
N GLY A 268 3.61 -5.26 -13.78
CA GLY A 268 4.08 -4.25 -12.84
C GLY A 268 2.98 -3.45 -12.13
N LEU A 269 1.70 -3.64 -12.47
CA LEU A 269 0.61 -2.93 -11.80
C LEU A 269 0.41 -3.40 -10.35
N ASP A 270 0.76 -4.65 -10.04
CA ASP A 270 0.82 -5.21 -8.69
C ASP A 270 1.85 -4.54 -7.78
N LEU A 271 2.88 -3.90 -8.37
CA LEU A 271 3.90 -3.14 -7.64
C LEU A 271 3.37 -1.81 -7.07
N THR A 272 2.12 -1.44 -7.37
CA THR A 272 1.43 -0.33 -6.69
C THR A 272 1.21 -0.58 -5.20
N VAL A 273 1.28 -1.84 -4.76
CA VAL A 273 1.50 -2.21 -3.35
C VAL A 273 2.98 -2.03 -3.04
N ASP A 274 3.36 -0.83 -2.62
CA ASP A 274 4.76 -0.49 -2.44
C ASP A 274 5.33 -1.02 -1.12
N TYR A 275 5.98 -2.18 -1.20
CA TYR A 275 6.77 -2.76 -0.11
C TYR A 275 8.20 -2.19 -0.02
N GLY A 276 8.53 -1.19 -0.84
CA GLY A 276 9.84 -0.58 -0.93
C GLY A 276 10.95 -1.57 -1.27
N PHE A 277 12.15 -1.31 -0.75
CA PHE A 277 13.32 -2.18 -0.94
C PHE A 277 13.16 -3.58 -0.31
N LEU A 278 12.12 -3.79 0.50
CA LEU A 278 11.85 -5.05 1.21
C LEU A 278 10.89 -5.96 0.43
N PHE A 279 10.58 -5.67 -0.84
CA PHE A 279 9.63 -6.44 -1.64
C PHE A 279 9.93 -7.95 -1.63
N MET A 280 11.22 -8.34 -1.72
CA MET A 280 11.65 -9.74 -1.76
C MET A 280 11.30 -10.53 -0.48
N ILE A 281 11.20 -9.83 0.65
CA ILE A 281 10.83 -10.41 1.95
C ILE A 281 9.32 -10.29 2.18
N SER A 282 8.73 -9.16 1.79
CA SER A 282 7.32 -8.84 2.01
C SER A 282 6.37 -9.72 1.20
N GLN A 283 6.71 -10.02 -0.06
CA GLN A 283 5.91 -10.87 -0.95
C GLN A 283 5.69 -12.29 -0.39
N PRO A 284 6.74 -13.06 -0.01
CA PRO A 284 6.55 -14.36 0.64
C PRO A 284 5.80 -14.28 1.97
N LEU A 285 6.02 -13.22 2.76
CA LEU A 285 5.33 -13.04 4.04
C LEU A 285 3.84 -12.77 3.85
N PHE A 286 3.46 -11.95 2.87
CA PHE A 286 2.07 -11.71 2.50
C PHE A 286 1.41 -13.00 2.01
N SER A 287 2.09 -13.75 1.15
CA SER A 287 1.60 -15.05 0.68
C SER A 287 1.35 -16.03 1.83
N LEU A 288 2.28 -16.08 2.80
CA LEU A 288 2.13 -16.88 4.02
C LEU A 288 0.96 -16.39 4.88
N LEU A 289 0.81 -15.07 5.06
CA LEU A 289 -0.28 -14.47 5.81
C LEU A 289 -1.64 -14.82 5.19
N MET A 290 -1.78 -14.68 3.87
CA MET A 290 -2.99 -15.04 3.12
C MET A 290 -3.30 -16.53 3.24
N TRP A 291 -2.28 -17.39 3.15
CA TRP A 291 -2.47 -18.84 3.33
C TRP A 291 -2.98 -19.17 4.73
N ILE A 292 -2.38 -18.60 5.78
CA ILE A 292 -2.84 -18.78 7.16
C ILE A 292 -4.27 -18.23 7.33
N GLN A 293 -4.55 -17.05 6.77
CA GLN A 293 -5.86 -16.42 6.85
C GLN A 293 -6.94 -17.29 6.18
N SER A 294 -6.63 -17.98 5.08
CA SER A 294 -7.57 -18.91 4.44
C SER A 294 -8.01 -20.08 5.33
N ILE A 295 -7.23 -20.41 6.37
CA ILE A 295 -7.52 -21.49 7.32
C ILE A 295 -8.21 -20.95 8.57
N VAL A 296 -7.66 -19.88 9.15
CA VAL A 296 -8.10 -19.38 10.46
C VAL A 296 -9.27 -18.39 10.32
N ILE A 297 -9.42 -17.77 9.15
CA ILE A 297 -10.46 -16.81 8.73
C ILE A 297 -10.41 -15.47 9.50
N ASN A 298 -9.92 -15.47 10.74
CA ASN A 298 -9.73 -14.28 11.56
C ASN A 298 -8.34 -13.65 11.34
N TRP A 299 -8.31 -12.36 10.99
CA TRP A 299 -7.10 -11.63 10.66
C TRP A 299 -6.13 -11.46 11.84
N GLY A 300 -6.62 -11.18 13.05
CA GLY A 300 -5.75 -11.03 14.21
C GLY A 300 -5.12 -12.37 14.63
N LEU A 301 -5.85 -13.47 14.51
CA LEU A 301 -5.27 -14.81 14.68
C LEU A 301 -4.27 -15.15 13.56
N ALA A 302 -4.52 -14.74 12.31
CA ALA A 302 -3.57 -14.91 11.22
C ALA A 302 -2.25 -14.17 11.51
N ILE A 303 -2.31 -12.94 12.04
CA ILE A 303 -1.15 -12.17 12.51
C ILE A 303 -0.40 -12.93 13.62
N ILE A 304 -1.11 -13.50 14.60
CA ILE A 304 -0.50 -14.30 15.66
C ILE A 304 0.23 -15.52 15.08
N CYS A 305 -0.44 -16.27 14.21
CA CYS A 305 0.08 -17.49 13.60
C CYS A 305 1.31 -17.21 12.72
N VAL A 306 1.26 -16.18 11.85
CA VAL A 306 2.43 -15.82 11.02
C VAL A 306 3.61 -15.42 11.90
N THR A 307 3.36 -14.71 13.01
CA THR A 307 4.41 -14.32 13.96
C THR A 307 5.06 -15.54 14.61
N ILE A 308 4.25 -16.54 15.01
CA ILE A 308 4.75 -17.81 15.57
C ILE A 308 5.61 -18.55 14.54
N VAL A 309 5.16 -18.67 13.30
CA VAL A 309 5.90 -19.35 12.22
C VAL A 309 7.24 -18.67 11.97
N VAL A 310 7.25 -17.35 11.80
CA VAL A 310 8.47 -16.57 11.54
C VAL A 310 9.45 -16.66 12.71
N LYS A 311 8.97 -16.47 13.95
CA LYS A 311 9.82 -16.59 15.16
C LYS A 311 10.32 -18.02 15.39
N GLY A 312 9.51 -19.02 15.01
CA GLY A 312 9.88 -20.43 15.06
C GLY A 312 11.00 -20.75 14.08
N ALA A 313 10.88 -20.30 12.83
CA ALA A 313 11.92 -20.45 11.81
C ALA A 313 13.26 -19.80 12.22
N MET A 314 13.18 -18.66 12.92
CA MET A 314 14.36 -17.95 13.44
C MET A 314 14.89 -18.49 14.78
N TYR A 315 14.23 -19.48 15.40
CA TYR A 315 14.55 -19.93 16.76
C TYR A 315 16.00 -20.35 16.94
N TRP A 316 16.58 -21.07 15.97
CA TRP A 316 17.97 -21.53 16.04
C TRP A 316 18.96 -20.35 16.17
N LEU A 317 18.64 -19.25 15.49
CA LEU A 317 19.47 -18.07 15.47
C LEU A 317 19.29 -17.25 16.74
N THR A 318 18.04 -17.08 17.16
CA THR A 318 17.69 -16.49 18.46
C THR A 318 18.41 -17.22 19.59
N LYS A 319 18.42 -18.57 19.58
CA LYS A 319 19.16 -19.37 20.56
C LYS A 319 20.65 -19.04 20.62
N LYS A 320 21.35 -18.99 19.48
CA LYS A 320 22.78 -18.63 19.42
C LYS A 320 23.05 -17.23 20.00
N GLN A 321 22.17 -16.28 19.72
CA GLN A 321 22.23 -14.94 20.29
C GLN A 321 22.10 -14.98 21.82
N TYR A 322 21.08 -15.68 22.35
CA TYR A 322 20.84 -15.74 23.79
C TYR A 322 22.02 -16.39 24.53
N GLU A 323 22.63 -17.42 23.93
CA GLU A 323 23.85 -18.04 24.44
C GLU A 323 25.03 -17.05 24.45
N SER A 324 25.19 -16.22 23.42
CA SER A 324 26.21 -15.16 23.39
C SER A 324 25.97 -14.10 24.47
N MET A 325 24.72 -13.69 24.69
CA MET A 325 24.38 -12.70 25.73
C MET A 325 24.60 -13.23 27.14
N ALA A 326 24.27 -14.49 27.41
CA ALA A 326 24.56 -15.10 28.71
C ALA A 326 26.08 -15.14 29.00
N LYS A 327 26.91 -15.46 28.00
CA LYS A 327 28.37 -15.40 28.13
C LYS A 327 28.84 -13.97 28.42
N MET A 328 28.29 -12.97 27.74
CA MET A 328 28.58 -11.55 28.02
C MET A 328 28.22 -11.16 29.45
N ARG A 329 27.09 -11.65 29.98
CA ARG A 329 26.68 -11.39 31.37
C ARG A 329 27.69 -11.94 32.38
N ASN A 330 28.25 -13.12 32.11
CA ASN A 330 29.29 -13.72 32.97
C ASN A 330 30.61 -12.94 32.95
N LEU A 331 30.85 -12.08 31.94
CA LEU A 331 32.02 -11.20 31.88
C LEU A 331 31.81 -9.86 32.61
N GLN A 332 30.61 -9.54 33.10
CA GLN A 332 30.35 -8.28 33.82
C GLN A 332 31.29 -8.02 35.02
N PRO A 333 31.59 -8.99 35.89
CA PRO A 333 32.48 -8.75 37.03
C PRO A 333 33.91 -8.40 36.57
N LYS A 334 34.40 -9.09 35.54
CA LYS A 334 35.72 -8.80 34.93
C LYS A 334 35.74 -7.43 34.26
N MET A 335 34.61 -7.02 33.66
CA MET A 335 34.45 -5.69 33.08
C MET A 335 34.54 -4.59 34.15
N ALA A 336 33.89 -4.79 35.30
CA ALA A 336 33.94 -3.85 36.42
C ALA A 336 35.39 -3.68 36.93
N GLN A 337 36.13 -4.79 37.08
CA GLN A 337 37.54 -4.76 37.47
C GLN A 337 38.43 -4.04 36.44
N LEU A 338 38.18 -4.23 35.13
CA LEU A 338 38.90 -3.50 34.08
C LEU A 338 38.61 -1.99 34.14
N LYS A 339 37.35 -1.61 34.40
CA LYS A 339 36.94 -0.21 34.55
C LYS A 339 37.56 0.45 35.78
N GLU A 340 37.73 -0.30 36.87
CA GLU A 340 38.43 0.18 38.07
C GLU A 340 39.94 0.36 37.83
N ARG A 341 40.57 -0.53 37.04
CA ARG A 341 42.01 -0.47 36.73
C ARG A 341 42.40 0.56 35.67
N PHE A 342 41.55 0.79 34.67
CA PHE A 342 41.87 1.60 33.48
C PHE A 342 40.86 2.72 33.22
N GLY A 343 40.01 3.06 34.20
CA GLY A 343 38.91 4.02 34.04
C GLY A 343 39.32 5.40 33.51
N ASP A 344 40.51 5.88 33.89
CA ASP A 344 41.05 7.18 33.48
C ASP A 344 41.63 7.18 32.06
N ASP A 345 42.01 6.02 31.51
CA ASP A 345 42.61 5.87 30.19
C ASP A 345 41.65 5.13 29.26
N ARG A 346 40.77 5.89 28.58
CA ARG A 346 39.76 5.36 27.64
C ARG A 346 40.38 4.48 26.56
N GLN A 347 41.61 4.76 26.12
CA GLN A 347 42.26 4.02 25.05
C GLN A 347 42.73 2.65 25.57
N LYS A 348 43.36 2.59 26.74
CA LYS A 348 43.73 1.31 27.38
C LYS A 348 42.51 0.50 27.81
N LEU A 349 41.47 1.15 28.32
CA LEU A 349 40.22 0.48 28.68
C LEU A 349 39.59 -0.21 27.46
N SER A 350 39.53 0.48 26.31
CA SER A 350 39.00 -0.08 25.06
C SER A 350 39.84 -1.28 24.56
N GLN A 351 41.17 -1.17 24.61
CA GLN A 351 42.09 -2.25 24.21
C GLN A 351 41.97 -3.49 25.13
N ALA A 352 42.00 -3.29 26.45
CA ALA A 352 41.88 -4.38 27.42
C ALA A 352 40.50 -5.06 27.35
N MET A 353 39.45 -4.29 27.06
CA MET A 353 38.09 -4.81 26.83
C MET A 353 38.03 -5.70 25.58
N MET A 354 38.62 -5.26 24.47
CA MET A 354 38.69 -6.07 23.24
C MET A 354 39.54 -7.34 23.43
N GLU A 355 40.68 -7.25 24.12
CA GLU A 355 41.49 -8.42 24.44
C GLU A 355 40.73 -9.44 25.28
N MET A 356 39.97 -8.98 26.28
CA MET A 356 39.13 -9.84 27.10
C MET A 356 38.07 -10.55 26.25
N TYR A 357 37.34 -9.80 25.40
CA TYR A 357 36.36 -10.41 24.49
C TYR A 357 36.98 -11.45 23.55
N LYS A 358 38.19 -11.18 23.04
CA LYS A 358 38.93 -12.12 22.19
C LYS A 358 39.39 -13.36 22.96
N LYS A 359 39.92 -13.20 24.17
CA LYS A 359 40.37 -14.30 25.05
C LYS A 359 39.21 -15.22 25.43
N GLU A 360 38.06 -14.63 25.76
CA GLU A 360 36.85 -15.35 26.18
C GLU A 360 36.00 -15.81 24.98
N LYS A 361 36.43 -15.51 23.75
CA LYS A 361 35.74 -15.82 22.47
C LYS A 361 34.27 -15.38 22.46
N VAL A 362 34.00 -14.20 23.01
CA VAL A 362 32.65 -13.61 23.04
C VAL A 362 32.60 -12.43 22.08
N ASN A 363 31.58 -12.38 21.22
CA ASN A 363 31.39 -11.29 20.28
C ASN A 363 30.56 -10.15 20.93
N PRO A 364 31.12 -8.94 21.12
CA PRO A 364 30.37 -7.81 21.70
C PRO A 364 29.16 -7.39 20.84
N MET A 365 29.18 -7.64 19.53
CA MET A 365 28.06 -7.36 18.64
C MET A 365 26.92 -8.38 18.76
N GLY A 366 27.14 -9.52 19.43
CA GLY A 366 26.12 -10.57 19.59
C GLY A 366 24.86 -10.11 20.34
N GLY A 367 24.94 -9.01 21.11
CA GLY A 367 23.79 -8.41 21.80
C GLY A 367 22.88 -7.55 20.93
N CYS A 368 23.42 -6.84 19.92
CA CYS A 368 22.67 -5.94 19.04
C CYS A 368 22.40 -6.50 17.63
N PHE A 369 23.17 -7.51 17.20
CA PHE A 369 22.89 -8.36 16.03
C PHE A 369 21.42 -8.82 15.88
N PRO A 370 20.67 -9.10 16.96
CA PRO A 370 19.28 -9.56 16.90
C PRO A 370 18.33 -8.50 16.37
N LEU A 371 18.52 -7.27 16.84
CA LEU A 371 17.76 -6.13 16.35
C LEU A 371 18.05 -5.98 14.86
N LEU A 372 19.33 -5.95 14.46
CA LEU A 372 19.71 -5.76 13.06
C LEU A 372 19.10 -6.79 12.09
N LEU A 373 19.08 -8.07 12.46
CA LEU A 373 18.51 -9.08 11.57
C LEU A 373 16.97 -9.16 11.65
N GLN A 374 16.38 -8.87 12.81
CA GLN A 374 14.93 -8.84 12.95
C GLN A 374 14.33 -7.59 12.28
N MET A 375 15.05 -6.48 12.21
CA MET A 375 14.58 -5.21 11.63
C MET A 375 14.03 -5.38 10.19
N PRO A 376 14.73 -6.02 9.23
CA PRO A 376 14.17 -6.24 7.88
C PRO A 376 12.86 -7.03 7.86
N ILE A 377 12.76 -8.08 8.67
CA ILE A 377 11.56 -8.94 8.74
C ILE A 377 10.42 -8.18 9.40
N PHE A 378 10.72 -7.42 10.45
CA PHE A 378 9.78 -6.53 11.10
C PHE A 378 9.25 -5.48 10.12
N LEU A 379 10.15 -4.76 9.43
CA LEU A 379 9.77 -3.73 8.46
C LEU A 379 8.97 -4.33 7.30
N ALA A 380 9.30 -5.54 6.86
CA ALA A 380 8.54 -6.25 5.83
C ALA A 380 7.10 -6.54 6.32
N LEU A 381 6.94 -7.13 7.51
CA LEU A 381 5.59 -7.35 8.07
C LEU A 381 4.85 -6.04 8.34
N TYR A 382 5.55 -4.99 8.77
CA TYR A 382 4.99 -3.66 8.94
C TYR A 382 4.34 -3.15 7.65
N TRP A 383 5.07 -3.17 6.54
CA TRP A 383 4.56 -2.74 5.23
C TRP A 383 3.46 -3.65 4.71
N VAL A 384 3.60 -4.96 4.90
CA VAL A 384 2.53 -5.93 4.56
C VAL A 384 1.24 -5.58 5.30
N LEU A 385 1.29 -5.37 6.62
CA LEU A 385 0.07 -5.09 7.38
C LEU A 385 -0.52 -3.71 7.07
N LEU A 386 0.31 -2.72 6.72
CA LEU A 386 -0.16 -1.37 6.42
C LEU A 386 -0.79 -1.21 5.04
N GLU A 387 -0.16 -1.78 4.00
CA GLU A 387 -0.63 -1.63 2.62
C GLU A 387 -1.70 -2.67 2.23
N SER A 388 -1.93 -3.69 3.06
CA SER A 388 -2.97 -4.70 2.80
C SER A 388 -4.36 -4.12 3.08
N VAL A 389 -5.11 -3.90 2.01
CA VAL A 389 -6.51 -3.47 2.06
C VAL A 389 -7.42 -4.48 2.77
N GLU A 390 -7.02 -5.75 2.82
CA GLU A 390 -7.76 -6.82 3.46
C GLU A 390 -7.80 -6.69 5.00
N LEU A 391 -6.87 -5.94 5.59
CA LEU A 391 -6.85 -5.63 7.02
C LEU A 391 -7.69 -4.40 7.38
N ARG A 392 -8.13 -3.63 6.39
CA ARG A 392 -9.01 -2.49 6.60
C ARG A 392 -10.36 -2.99 7.13
N HIS A 393 -10.79 -2.45 8.28
CA HIS A 393 -12.02 -2.87 8.97
C HIS A 393 -12.03 -4.36 9.37
N ALA A 394 -10.87 -4.99 9.46
CA ALA A 394 -10.77 -6.38 9.85
C ALA A 394 -10.93 -6.55 11.37
N ASP A 395 -11.97 -7.27 11.76
CA ASP A 395 -12.24 -7.62 13.16
C ASP A 395 -11.16 -8.57 13.73
N PHE A 396 -10.93 -8.44 15.04
CA PHE A 396 -10.16 -9.42 15.80
C PHE A 396 -11.03 -10.09 16.88
N ILE A 397 -10.91 -9.64 18.13
CA ILE A 397 -11.62 -10.14 19.31
C ILE A 397 -11.76 -9.02 20.35
N PHE A 398 -12.71 -9.19 21.26
CA PHE A 398 -13.00 -8.26 22.36
C PHE A 398 -13.33 -6.83 21.89
N TRP A 399 -12.45 -5.86 22.14
CA TRP A 399 -12.65 -4.45 21.80
C TRP A 399 -11.98 -4.03 20.49
N ILE A 400 -11.21 -4.92 19.85
CA ILE A 400 -10.54 -4.65 18.58
C ILE A 400 -11.45 -5.06 17.44
N THR A 401 -12.18 -4.08 16.90
CA THR A 401 -13.06 -4.25 15.74
C THR A 401 -12.37 -3.87 14.43
N ASP A 402 -11.27 -3.13 14.47
CA ASP A 402 -10.53 -2.77 13.27
C ASP A 402 -9.01 -2.82 13.52
N LEU A 403 -8.33 -3.74 12.84
CA LEU A 403 -6.88 -3.92 12.92
C LEU A 403 -6.10 -2.84 12.17
N SER A 404 -6.73 -2.06 11.29
CA SER A 404 -6.09 -1.02 10.48
C SER A 404 -6.03 0.36 11.16
N VAL A 405 -6.77 0.55 12.25
CA VAL A 405 -6.78 1.79 13.04
C VAL A 405 -6.15 1.58 14.41
N ALA A 406 -5.84 2.67 15.12
CA ALA A 406 -5.29 2.58 16.47
C ALA A 406 -6.28 1.93 17.45
N ASP A 407 -5.74 1.21 18.44
CA ASP A 407 -6.55 0.62 19.52
C ASP A 407 -7.36 1.71 20.25
N PRO A 408 -8.70 1.69 20.19
CA PRO A 408 -9.55 2.73 20.79
C PRO A 408 -9.35 2.91 22.30
N TYR A 409 -8.91 1.85 22.99
CA TYR A 409 -8.69 1.85 24.43
C TYR A 409 -7.20 1.85 24.82
N TYR A 410 -6.31 1.86 23.82
CA TYR A 410 -4.84 1.87 23.99
C TYR A 410 -4.29 0.74 24.88
N VAL A 411 -5.03 -0.38 25.00
CA VAL A 411 -4.63 -1.53 25.80
C VAL A 411 -3.43 -2.24 25.16
N LEU A 412 -3.46 -2.46 23.85
CA LEU A 412 -2.38 -3.12 23.10
C LEU A 412 -1.05 -2.36 23.21
N PRO A 413 -0.97 -1.03 23.01
CA PRO A 413 0.24 -0.27 23.25
C PRO A 413 0.80 -0.37 24.67
N ILE A 414 -0.06 -0.35 25.70
CA ILE A 414 0.36 -0.48 27.11
C ILE A 414 0.92 -1.88 27.37
N LEU A 415 0.24 -2.93 26.92
CA LEU A 415 0.72 -4.30 27.03
C LEU A 415 2.05 -4.50 26.28
N THR A 416 2.20 -3.83 25.14
CA THR A 416 3.44 -3.84 24.36
C THR A 416 4.59 -3.21 25.16
N GLY A 417 4.38 -2.03 25.75
CA GLY A 417 5.34 -1.40 26.67
C GLY A 417 5.69 -2.28 27.87
N ALA A 418 4.68 -2.91 28.50
CA ALA A 418 4.89 -3.83 29.61
C ALA A 418 5.72 -5.06 29.20
N SER A 419 5.43 -5.65 28.04
CA SER A 419 6.18 -6.78 27.50
C SER A 419 7.64 -6.41 27.18
N MET A 420 7.89 -5.21 26.65
CA MET A 420 9.24 -4.68 26.45
C MET A 420 9.99 -4.49 27.77
N PHE A 421 9.33 -3.94 28.79
CA PHE A 421 9.92 -3.77 30.11
C PHE A 421 10.31 -5.12 30.74
N LEU A 422 9.45 -6.14 30.60
CA LEU A 422 9.74 -7.50 31.04
C LEU A 422 10.93 -8.11 30.28
N LEU A 423 11.02 -7.89 28.95
CA LEU A 423 12.15 -8.33 28.14
C LEU A 423 13.46 -7.68 28.60
N GLN A 424 13.47 -6.36 28.82
CA GLN A 424 14.64 -5.64 29.32
C GLN A 424 15.11 -6.16 30.68
N ARG A 425 14.17 -6.52 31.58
CA ARG A 425 14.50 -7.11 32.87
C ARG A 425 15.10 -8.51 32.77
N LEU A 426 14.65 -9.32 31.81
CA LEU A 426 15.22 -10.65 31.55
C LEU A 426 16.57 -10.58 30.83
N GLN A 427 16.77 -9.56 30.00
CA GLN A 427 17.96 -9.34 29.19
C GLN A 427 18.62 -7.99 29.56
N PRO A 428 19.16 -7.82 30.78
CA PRO A 428 19.82 -6.59 31.14
C PRO A 428 21.03 -6.38 30.24
N MET A 429 20.94 -5.41 29.33
CA MET A 429 22.05 -5.03 28.47
C MET A 429 23.17 -4.44 29.32
N THR A 430 24.42 -4.81 29.02
CA THR A 430 25.61 -4.29 29.68
C THR A 430 25.89 -2.86 29.24
N ILE A 431 25.20 -1.91 29.87
CA ILE A 431 25.38 -0.48 29.60
C ILE A 431 26.21 0.11 30.73
N THR A 432 27.37 0.65 30.38
CA THR A 432 28.35 1.16 31.34
C THR A 432 28.19 2.65 31.66
N ASP A 433 27.35 3.36 30.90
CA ASP A 433 27.00 4.76 31.07
C ASP A 433 25.63 4.92 31.77
N PRO A 434 25.57 5.57 32.95
CA PRO A 434 24.33 5.85 33.67
C PRO A 434 23.26 6.61 32.86
N LEU A 435 23.67 7.50 31.94
CA LEU A 435 22.72 8.25 31.10
C LEU A 435 22.03 7.32 30.10
N GLN A 436 22.81 6.50 29.39
CA GLN A 436 22.29 5.52 28.44
C GLN A 436 21.40 4.47 29.14
N GLN A 437 21.75 4.07 30.37
CA GLN A 437 20.93 3.16 31.16
C GLN A 437 19.56 3.78 31.49
N LYS A 438 19.52 5.06 31.92
CA LYS A 438 18.25 5.78 32.15
C LYS A 438 17.40 5.84 30.90
N ILE A 439 17.97 6.19 29.74
CA ILE A 439 17.25 6.23 28.46
C ILE A 439 16.61 4.86 28.16
N MET A 440 17.38 3.78 28.32
CA MET A 440 16.89 2.42 28.05
C MET A 440 15.77 2.01 29.01
N THR A 441 15.81 2.44 30.29
CA THR A 441 14.72 2.15 31.23
C THR A 441 13.41 2.87 30.89
N TYR A 442 13.47 4.05 30.27
CA TYR A 442 12.28 4.78 29.82
C TYR A 442 11.83 4.40 28.40
N MET A 443 12.68 3.71 27.63
CA MET A 443 12.37 3.29 26.26
C MET A 443 11.06 2.50 26.13
N PRO A 444 10.70 1.55 27.02
CA PRO A 444 9.42 0.85 26.93
C PRO A 444 8.21 1.77 27.06
N VAL A 445 8.31 2.81 27.90
CA VAL A 445 7.23 3.80 28.08
C VAL A 445 7.14 4.69 26.84
N ALA A 446 8.26 5.17 26.34
CA ALA A 446 8.30 5.97 25.12
C ALA A 446 7.77 5.20 23.90
N MET A 447 8.18 3.93 23.75
CA MET A 447 7.68 3.04 22.69
C MET A 447 6.19 2.73 22.86
N SER A 448 5.71 2.60 24.09
CA SER A 448 4.28 2.44 24.35
C SER A 448 3.48 3.64 23.84
N ILE A 449 3.90 4.87 24.18
CA ILE A 449 3.27 6.11 23.69
C ILE A 449 3.37 6.20 22.16
N PHE A 450 4.51 5.82 21.59
CA PHE A 450 4.68 5.78 20.13
C PHE A 450 3.64 4.88 19.45
N PHE A 451 3.35 3.70 20.00
CA PHE A 451 2.34 2.80 19.45
C PHE A 451 0.89 3.29 19.57
N PHE A 452 0.61 4.39 20.28
CA PHE A 452 -0.75 4.97 20.33
C PHE A 452 -1.17 5.52 18.97
N PHE A 453 -0.19 5.81 18.09
CA PHE A 453 -0.42 6.37 16.76
C PHE A 453 -0.41 5.32 15.65
N PHE A 454 -0.28 4.03 15.99
CA PHE A 454 -0.15 2.94 15.01
C PHE A 454 -1.36 2.00 15.00
N PRO A 455 -1.61 1.32 13.87
CA PRO A 455 -2.71 0.36 13.76
C PRO A 455 -2.62 -0.79 14.76
N ALA A 456 -3.76 -1.20 15.30
CA ALA A 456 -3.87 -2.27 16.29
C ALA A 456 -3.27 -3.58 15.79
N GLY A 457 -3.38 -3.90 14.50
CA GLY A 457 -2.77 -5.10 13.91
C GLY A 457 -1.26 -5.11 13.98
N LEU A 458 -0.62 -3.96 13.75
CA LEU A 458 0.82 -3.82 13.90
C LEU A 458 1.25 -3.92 15.37
N VAL A 459 0.52 -3.28 16.27
CA VAL A 459 0.81 -3.32 17.71
C VAL A 459 0.59 -4.74 18.27
N LEU A 460 -0.44 -5.44 17.79
CA LEU A 460 -0.70 -6.85 18.10
C LEU A 460 0.46 -7.74 17.67
N TYR A 461 0.94 -7.59 16.44
CA TYR A 461 2.14 -8.28 15.97
C TYR A 461 3.31 -8.05 16.94
N TRP A 462 3.54 -6.81 17.35
CA TRP A 462 4.66 -6.46 18.22
C TRP A 462 4.52 -7.12 19.61
N LEU A 463 3.33 -7.03 20.20
CA LEU A 463 3.03 -7.66 21.49
C LEU A 463 3.28 -9.18 21.44
N VAL A 464 2.75 -9.85 20.42
CA VAL A 464 2.89 -11.30 20.23
C VAL A 464 4.34 -11.68 20.02
N SER A 465 5.06 -10.91 19.19
CA SER A 465 6.50 -11.06 18.95
C SER A 465 7.31 -10.96 20.25
N ASN A 466 6.99 -9.99 21.12
CA ASN A 466 7.62 -9.85 22.43
C ASN A 466 7.29 -11.01 23.36
N VAL A 467 6.04 -11.45 23.43
CA VAL A 467 5.60 -12.58 24.25
C VAL A 467 6.30 -13.88 23.83
N ILE A 468 6.38 -14.16 22.52
CA ILE A 468 7.12 -15.32 22.00
C ILE A 468 8.60 -15.20 22.39
N THR A 469 9.18 -14.01 22.27
CA THR A 469 10.58 -13.76 22.65
C THR A 469 10.81 -14.01 24.14
N LEU A 470 9.88 -13.62 25.02
CA LEU A 470 9.93 -13.91 26.47
C LEU A 470 9.91 -15.42 26.73
N VAL A 471 9.03 -16.15 26.04
CA VAL A 471 8.93 -17.62 26.17
C VAL A 471 10.20 -18.29 25.68
N GLN A 472 10.71 -17.91 24.50
CA GLN A 472 11.97 -18.40 23.95
C GLN A 472 13.14 -18.14 24.91
N ALA A 473 13.25 -16.93 25.46
CA ALA A 473 14.28 -16.56 26.43
C ALA A 473 14.27 -17.50 27.64
N LYS A 474 13.10 -17.73 28.24
CA LYS A 474 12.95 -18.63 29.39
C LYS A 474 13.36 -20.06 29.07
N ILE A 475 12.92 -20.59 27.93
CA ILE A 475 13.27 -21.96 27.48
C ILE A 475 14.77 -22.08 27.25
N ILE A 476 15.38 -21.09 26.57
CA ILE A 476 16.81 -21.10 26.27
C ILE A 476 17.63 -21.00 27.56
N TYR A 477 17.33 -20.06 28.46
CA TYR A 477 18.06 -19.92 29.72
C TYR A 477 17.93 -21.16 30.62
N ALA A 478 16.75 -21.77 30.70
CA ALA A 478 16.57 -23.04 31.42
C ALA A 478 17.40 -24.19 30.78
N SER A 479 17.48 -24.24 29.44
CA SER A 479 18.35 -25.20 28.75
C SER A 479 19.84 -24.94 28.98
N MET A 480 20.25 -23.70 29.17
CA MET A 480 21.64 -23.33 29.43
C MET A 480 22.07 -23.70 30.85
N GLU A 481 21.20 -23.47 31.83
CA GLU A 481 21.43 -23.85 33.23
C GLU A 481 21.62 -25.36 33.36
N LYS A 482 20.80 -26.17 32.67
CA LYS A 482 20.96 -27.63 32.56
C LYS A 482 22.31 -28.06 31.94
N ARG A 483 22.92 -27.21 31.12
CA ARG A 483 24.24 -27.46 30.49
C ARG A 483 25.40 -26.90 31.32
N GLY A 484 25.15 -26.40 32.53
CA GLY A 484 26.17 -25.84 33.42
C GLY A 484 26.68 -24.46 33.01
N ILE A 485 26.02 -23.78 32.06
CA ILE A 485 26.34 -22.41 31.70
C ILE A 485 25.54 -21.50 32.64
N SER A 486 26.19 -20.94 33.67
CA SER A 486 25.50 -20.12 34.66
C SER A 486 24.76 -18.95 33.99
N SER A 487 23.44 -18.90 34.19
CA SER A 487 22.54 -17.83 33.75
C SER A 487 22.42 -16.70 34.80
N LYS A 488 22.76 -17.02 36.06
CA LYS A 488 22.90 -16.07 37.16
C LYS A 488 24.35 -15.62 37.23
N GLY A 489 24.59 -14.32 37.05
CA GLY A 489 25.89 -13.75 37.39
C GLY A 489 26.18 -14.07 38.86
N GLN A 490 27.38 -14.57 39.16
CA GLN A 490 27.85 -14.80 40.53
C GLN A 490 27.62 -13.52 41.34
N THR A 491 26.53 -13.49 42.11
CA THR A 491 26.25 -12.45 43.11
C THR A 491 26.22 -13.05 44.52
N ASP A 492 26.72 -14.28 44.67
CA ASP A 492 27.00 -14.90 45.96
C ASP A 492 28.51 -15.00 46.13
N VAL A 493 29.15 -13.87 46.44
CA VAL A 493 30.41 -13.86 47.17
C VAL A 493 30.17 -13.04 48.42
N LYS A 494 29.86 -13.78 49.50
CA LYS A 494 29.88 -13.47 50.94
C LYS A 494 29.55 -12.05 51.40
#